data_AF-A0A2E5FRU1-F1
#
_entry.id   AF-A0A2E5FRU1-F1
#
_cell.length_a   1.000
_cell.length_b   1.000
_cell.length_c   1.000
_cell.angle_alpha   90.00
_cell.angle_beta   90.00
_cell.angle_gamma   90.00
#
_symmetry.space_group_name_H-M   'P 1'
#
loop_
_entity.id
_entity.type
_entity.pdbx_description
1 polymer ?
#
loop_
_entity_poly.entity_id
_entity_poly.type
_entity_poly.pdbx_seq_one_letter_code
_entity_poly.pdbx_strand_id
1 'polypeptide(L)' 'MLEIGLTGGIGSGKSTAAAGFVKHGAALIDADQIVRDLQQPGEKV' A
#
# COMPACT_ATOMS: atom_id res chain seq x y z
N MET A 1 -8.78 -14.62 -6.18
CA MET A 1 -8.94 -13.16 -5.94
C MET A 1 -8.16 -12.46 -7.03
N LEU A 2 -8.64 -11.33 -7.56
CA LEU A 2 -7.87 -10.56 -8.55
C LEU A 2 -6.88 -9.66 -7.79
N GLU A 3 -5.60 -9.73 -8.17
CA GLU A 3 -4.53 -8.92 -7.59
C GLU A 3 -3.97 -7.97 -8.65
N ILE A 4 -3.75 -6.71 -8.28
CA ILE A 4 -3.28 -5.66 -9.17
C ILE A 4 -2.13 -4.91 -8.49
N GLY A 5 -0.96 -4.88 -9.14
CA GLY A 5 0.17 -4.10 -8.68
C GLY A 5 0.01 -2.62 -9.06
N LEU A 6 0.02 -1.73 -8.06
CA LEU A 6 0.04 -0.29 -8.26
C LEU A 6 1.44 0.27 -8.01
N THR A 7 2.07 0.82 -9.05
CA THR A 7 3.43 1.39 -8.99
C THR A 7 3.49 2.76 -9.67
N GLY A 8 4.65 3.42 -9.61
CA GLY A 8 4.88 4.77 -10.09
C GLY A 8 6.04 5.45 -9.38
N GLY A 9 6.61 6.49 -9.98
CA GLY A 9 7.73 7.25 -9.41
C GLY A 9 7.36 8.08 -8.17
N ILE A 10 8.35 8.78 -7.60
CA ILE A 10 8.13 9.75 -6.52
C ILE A 10 7.25 10.88 -7.05
N GLY A 11 6.25 11.30 -6.27
CA GLY A 11 5.33 12.38 -6.65
C GLY A 11 4.27 11.99 -7.70
N SER A 12 4.21 10.74 -8.17
CA SER A 12 3.25 10.32 -9.21
C SER A 12 1.80 10.14 -8.73
N GLY A 13 1.52 10.40 -7.45
CA GLY A 13 0.18 10.27 -6.89
C GLY A 13 -0.30 8.83 -6.63
N LYS A 14 0.61 7.86 -6.44
CA LYS A 14 0.24 6.46 -6.12
C LYS A 14 -0.75 6.35 -4.96
N SER A 15 -0.51 7.04 -3.85
CA SER A 15 -1.39 7.03 -2.68
C SER A 15 -2.79 7.59 -3.00
N THR A 16 -2.88 8.59 -3.89
CA THR A 16 -4.16 9.12 -4.38
C THR A 16 -4.90 8.10 -5.24
N ALA A 17 -4.20 7.42 -6.15
CA ALA A 17 -4.79 6.37 -6.97
C ALA A 17 -5.25 5.17 -6.11
N ALA A 18 -4.44 4.74 -5.15
CA ALA A 18 -4.77 3.69 -4.18
C ALA A 18 -6.06 4.04 -3.41
N ALA A 19 -6.13 5.25 -2.86
CA ALA A 19 -7.33 5.74 -2.18
C ALA A 19 -8.56 5.76 -3.09
N GLY A 20 -8.37 6.05 -4.38
CA GLY A 20 -9.42 5.94 -5.39
C GLY A 20 -9.97 4.52 -5.53
N PHE A 21 -9.11 3.51 -5.62
CA PHE A 21 -9.53 2.10 -5.67
C PHE A 21 -10.25 1.66 -4.40
N VAL A 22 -9.76 2.06 -3.23
CA VAL A 22 -10.39 1.76 -1.93
C VAL A 22 -11.81 2.34 -1.86
N LYS A 23 -12.02 3.57 -2.36
CA LYS A 23 -13.36 4.18 -2.44
C LYS A 23 -14.35 3.37 -3.30
N HIS A 24 -13.86 2.54 -4.22
CA HIS A 24 -14.67 1.67 -5.06
C HIS A 24 -14.74 0.22 -4.53
N GLY A 25 -14.30 -0.02 -3.30
CA GLY A 25 -14.41 -1.32 -2.62
C GLY A 25 -13.22 -2.25 -2.78
N ALA A 26 -12.10 -1.78 -3.34
CA ALA A 26 -10.88 -2.57 -3.38
C ALA A 26 -10.24 -2.67 -1.98
N ALA A 27 -9.72 -3.85 -1.64
CA ALA A 27 -8.80 -3.99 -0.53
C ALA A 27 -7.43 -3.39 -0.91
N LEU A 28 -6.78 -2.70 0.03
CA LEU A 28 -5.44 -2.14 -0.16
C LEU A 28 -4.42 -2.96 0.63
N ILE A 29 -3.39 -3.43 -0.07
CA ILE A 29 -2.19 -4.01 0.53
C ILE A 29 -1.07 -3.00 0.27
N ASP A 30 -0.67 -2.27 1.31
CA ASP A 30 0.36 -1.23 1.22
C ASP A 30 1.71 -1.79 1.71
N ALA A 31 2.64 -2.00 0.78
CA ALA A 31 3.96 -2.54 1.08
C ALA A 31 4.78 -1.60 1.98
N ASP A 32 4.67 -0.28 1.81
CA ASP A 32 5.42 0.68 2.62
C ASP A 32 4.93 0.65 4.07
N GLN A 33 3.61 0.55 4.28
CA GLN A 33 3.03 0.40 5.62
C GLN A 33 3.44 -0.92 6.26
N ILE A 34 3.34 -2.04 5.54
CA ILE A 34 3.73 -3.36 6.04
C ILE A 34 5.19 -3.37 6.49
N VAL A 35 6.10 -2.80 5.69
CA VAL A 35 7.52 -2.73 6.04
C VAL A 35 7.76 -1.88 7.29
N ARG A 36 7.03 -0.76 7.44
CA ARG A 36 7.10 0.06 8.66
C ARG A 36 6.62 -0.69 9.89
N ASP A 37 5.50 -1.41 9.75
CA ASP A 37 4.90 -2.18 10.84
C ASP A 37 5.85 -3.29 11.32
N LEU A 38 6.45 -4.02 10.38
CA LEU A 38 7.45 -5.05 10.67
C LEU A 38 8.72 -4.51 11.33
N GLN A 39 9.07 -3.25 11.08
CA GLN A 39 10.25 -2.60 11.66
C GLN A 39 9.96 -1.89 12.99
N GLN A 40 8.73 -1.99 13.53
CA GLN A 40 8.43 -1.40 14.82
C GLN A 40 9.27 -2.05 15.93
N PRO A 41 9.71 -1.27 16.94
CA PRO A 41 10.48 -1.81 18.05
C PRO A 41 9.76 -2.98 18.74
N GLY A 42 10.42 -4.14 18.82
CA GLY A 42 9.89 -5.34 19.45
C GLY A 42 9.18 -6.31 18.49
N GLU A 43 8.97 -5.93 17.23
CA GLU A 43 8.53 -6.85 16.19
C GLU A 43 9.69 -7.74 15.72
N LYS A 44 9.39 -9.02 15.47
CA LYS A 44 10.37 -9.98 14.92
C LYS A 44 10.21 -10.00 13.41
N VAL A 45 11.22 -9.47 12.72
CA VAL A 45 11.36 -9.56 11.25
C VAL A 45 11.71 -10.98 10.83
#